data_AF-A0A7V9KNC2-F1
#
_entry.id   AF-A0A7V9KNC2-F1
#
_cell.length_a   1.000
_cell.length_b   1.000
_cell.length_c   1.000
_cell.angle_alpha   90.00
_cell.angle_beta   90.00
_cell.angle_gamma   90.00
#
_symmetry.space_group_name_H-M   'P 1'
#
loop_
_entity.id
_entity.type
_entity.pdbx_description
1 polymer ?
#
loop_
_entity_poly.entity_id
_entity_poly.type
_entity_poly.pdbx_seq_one_letter_code
_entity_poly.pdbx_strand_id
1 'polypeptide(L)' 'MREDRHSGHTITRLTAHLVWVTKYRYAVLQGDIKLRCRDLLIQICDAEDVRILKGVVS' A
#
# COMPACT_ATOMS: atom_id res chain seq x y z
N MET A 1 -22.29 -7.89 0.64
CA MET A 1 -22.52 -6.56 0.04
C MET A 1 -21.17 -5.86 -0.02
N ARG A 2 -20.80 -5.25 -1.16
CA ARG A 2 -19.47 -4.62 -1.30
C ARG A 2 -19.53 -3.22 -0.64
N GLU A 3 -18.62 -2.91 0.29
CA GLU A 3 -18.57 -1.62 1.03
C GLU A 3 -18.03 -0.48 0.16
N ASP A 4 -18.87 0.46 -0.29
CA ASP A 4 -18.46 1.63 -1.08
C ASP A 4 -18.08 2.80 -0.15
N ARG A 5 -17.17 3.69 -0.59
CA ARG A 5 -16.82 4.91 0.17
C ARG A 5 -17.85 5.99 -0.15
N HIS A 6 -18.49 6.52 0.89
CA HIS A 6 -19.47 7.60 0.77
C HIS A 6 -18.89 8.93 1.27
N SER A 7 -19.19 10.00 0.56
CA SER A 7 -18.99 11.40 0.94
C SER A 7 -20.26 12.17 0.61
N GLY A 8 -20.36 13.46 0.99
CA GLY A 8 -21.61 14.23 0.93
C GLY A 8 -22.38 14.16 -0.39
N HIS A 9 -21.67 14.15 -1.53
CA HIS A 9 -22.27 14.02 -2.86
C HIS A 9 -21.52 13.03 -3.76
N THR A 10 -20.83 12.05 -3.19
CA THR A 10 -19.99 11.13 -3.98
C THR A 10 -19.98 9.73 -3.38
N ILE A 11 -20.13 8.74 -4.25
CA ILE A 11 -19.98 7.31 -3.94
C ILE A 11 -18.84 6.80 -4.81
N THR A 12 -17.77 6.31 -4.19
CA THR A 12 -16.57 5.85 -4.91
C THR A 12 -16.12 4.48 -4.45
N ARG A 13 -15.50 3.77 -5.39
CA ARG A 13 -14.71 2.57 -5.14
C ARG A 13 -13.51 2.60 -6.06
N LEU A 14 -12.39 3.06 -5.53
CA LEU A 14 -11.12 3.06 -6.24
C LEU A 14 -10.21 1.97 -5.66
N THR A 15 -9.82 1.02 -6.48
CA THR A 15 -8.90 -0.05 -6.10
C THR A 15 -7.86 -0.19 -7.20
N ALA A 16 -6.58 -0.20 -6.81
CA ALA A 16 -5.46 -0.31 -7.72
C ALA A 16 -4.51 -1.41 -7.28
N HIS A 17 -3.88 -2.08 -8.24
CA HIS A 17 -2.77 -3.01 -7.99
C HIS A 17 -1.46 -2.31 -8.37
N LEU A 18 -0.68 -1.93 -7.36
CA LEU A 18 0.56 -1.18 -7.52
C LEU A 18 1.75 -2.12 -7.36
N VAL A 19 2.73 -2.03 -8.27
CA VAL A 19 3.96 -2.81 -8.25
C VAL A 19 5.14 -1.90 -8.55
N TRP A 20 6.21 -2.01 -7.77
CA TRP A 20 7.47 -1.28 -7.96
C TRP A 20 8.67 -2.22 -7.82
N VAL A 21 9.84 -1.73 -8.23
CA VAL A 21 11.11 -2.43 -8.12
C VAL A 21 12.18 -1.48 -7.60
N THR A 22 13.21 -2.04 -6.95
CA THR A 22 14.37 -1.29 -6.50
C THR A 22 15.16 -0.74 -7.69
N LYS A 23 15.83 0.38 -7.47
CA LYS A 23 16.76 0.94 -8.46
C LYS A 23 17.79 -0.13 -8.85
N TYR A 24 17.99 -0.33 -10.15
CA TYR A 24 18.87 -1.37 -10.72
C TYR A 24 18.50 -2.82 -10.35
N ARG A 25 17.31 -3.08 -9.79
CA ARG A 25 16.84 -4.42 -9.37
C ARG A 25 17.73 -5.11 -8.32
N TYR A 26 18.48 -4.35 -7.53
CA TYR A 26 19.24 -4.95 -6.44
C TYR A 26 18.29 -5.54 -5.39
N ALA A 27 18.60 -6.74 -4.91
CA ALA A 27 17.82 -7.46 -3.91
C ALA A 27 18.05 -6.91 -2.50
N VAL A 28 17.86 -5.61 -2.30
CA VAL A 28 18.14 -4.91 -1.03
C VAL A 28 17.02 -5.03 0.01
N LEU A 29 15.82 -5.45 -0.41
CA LEU A 29 14.65 -5.60 0.47
C LEU A 29 14.73 -6.92 1.24
N GLN A 30 15.74 -7.06 2.09
CA GLN A 30 15.98 -8.25 2.91
C GLN A 30 16.19 -7.87 4.38
N GLY A 31 16.02 -8.84 5.29
CA GLY A 31 16.21 -8.65 6.73
C GLY A 31 15.45 -7.45 7.29
N ASP A 32 16.13 -6.63 8.07
CA ASP A 32 15.56 -5.46 8.76
C ASP A 32 15.07 -4.37 7.78
N ILE A 33 15.70 -4.26 6.61
CA ILE A 33 15.30 -3.29 5.57
C ILE A 33 13.88 -3.61 5.08
N LYS A 34 13.58 -4.91 4.88
CA LYS A 34 12.26 -5.38 4.45
C LYS A 34 11.19 -5.09 5.49
N LEU A 35 11.49 -5.35 6.77
CA LEU A 35 10.59 -5.07 7.89
C LEU A 35 10.31 -3.57 7.99
N ARG A 36 11.36 -2.75 8.02
CA ARG A 36 11.20 -1.30 8.14
C ARG A 36 10.48 -0.68 6.93
N CYS A 37 10.75 -1.18 5.73
CA CYS A 37 10.05 -0.75 4.51
C CYS A 37 8.55 -1.05 4.61
N ARG A 38 8.18 -2.24 5.09
CA ARG A 38 6.77 -2.59 5.32
C ARG A 38 6.12 -1.67 6.34
N ASP A 39 6.79 -1.38 7.45
CA ASP A 39 6.26 -0.49 8.48
C ASP A 39 6.03 0.93 7.94
N LEU A 40 6.98 1.47 7.17
CA LEU A 40 6.83 2.77 6.51
C LEU A 40 5.64 2.80 5.55
N LEU A 41 5.46 1.75 4.75
CA LEU A 41 4.32 1.67 3.82
C LEU A 41 2.99 1.67 4.56
N ILE A 42 2.88 0.92 5.66
CA ILE A 42 1.68 0.91 6.50
C ILE A 42 1.44 2.30 7.10
N GLN A 43 2.47 2.91 7.69
CA GLN A 43 2.40 4.25 8.28
C GLN A 43 1.92 5.31 7.27
N ILE A 44 2.46 5.28 6.05
CA ILE A 44 2.07 6.22 4.99
C ILE A 44 0.62 5.95 4.55
N CYS A 45 0.25 4.69 4.32
CA CYS A 45 -1.13 4.36 3.93
C CYS A 45 -2.16 4.77 5.00
N ASP A 46 -1.85 4.59 6.27
CA ASP A 46 -2.71 5.00 7.37
C ASP A 46 -2.86 6.54 7.42
N ALA A 47 -1.76 7.28 7.19
CA ALA A 47 -1.78 8.74 7.16
C ALA A 47 -2.59 9.31 5.97
N GLU A 48 -2.57 8.61 4.82
CA GLU A 48 -3.23 9.03 3.59
C GLU A 48 -4.64 8.46 3.41
N ASP A 49 -5.21 7.81 4.44
CA ASP A 49 -6.53 7.15 4.39
C ASP A 49 -6.64 6.14 3.23
N VAL A 50 -5.57 5.37 3.01
CA VAL A 50 -5.48 4.31 2.00
C VAL A 50 -5.57 2.94 2.67
N ARG A 51 -6.59 2.16 2.31
CA ARG A 51 -6.77 0.79 2.81
C ARG A 51 -5.93 -0.21 2.02
N ILE A 52 -4.97 -0.86 2.67
CA ILE A 52 -4.22 -1.99 2.10
C ILE A 52 -5.12 -3.24 2.13
N LEU A 53 -5.46 -3.78 0.95
CA LEU A 53 -6.24 -5.02 0.84
C LEU A 53 -5.34 -6.26 0.88
N LYS A 54 -4.21 -6.20 0.17
CA LYS A 54 -3.20 -7.26 0.10
C LYS A 54 -1.88 -6.65 -0.38
N GLY A 55 -0.77 -7.12 0.14
CA GLY A 55 0.55 -6.66 -0.30
C GLY A 55 1.67 -7.52 0.26
N VAL A 56 2.78 -7.53 -0.47
CA VAL A 56 4.05 -8.15 -0.05
C VAL A 56 5.20 -7.23 -0.43
N VAL A 57 6.16 -7.12 0.47
CA VAL A 57 7.48 -6.57 0.15
C VAL A 57 8.35 -7.79 -0.13
N SER A 58 8.87 -7.94 -1.34
CA SER A 58 9.65 -9.12 -1.77
C SER A 58 11.13 -8.92 -1.49
#